data_AF-A0A257Q8G5-F1
#
_entry.id   AF-A0A257Q8G5-F1
#
_cell.length_a   1.000
_cell.length_b   1.000
_cell.length_c   1.000
_cell.angle_alpha   90.00
_cell.angle_beta   90.00
_cell.angle_gamma   90.00
#
_symmetry.space_group_name_H-M   'P 1'
#
loop_
_entity.id
_entity.type
_entity.pdbx_description
1 polymer ?
#
loop_
_entity_poly.entity_id
_entity_poly.type
_entity_poly.pdbx_seq_one_letter_code
_entity_poly.pdbx_strand_id
1 'polypeptide(L)'
;MAEESDGTIRIPPEVPLRDAVLQGAFFGAAHTQNAERLAAFIASPQASLTAWFGKNAALRLAGDPVRLRGAIDRDIVALDTMISRQLDALLHHARLRRLEGTWRGLAWLAARLGFSGRVKLRILNVSWNEICRDLERAAEFDQSQLFRCIYEDEYGIAGGEPYGLLVVDHEVRHRPGPGAATDDVTALAALATIAAAAFSPLVIAASPAMLGVDAFAELSGVADPASSFSAAEFQRWRSLAVRDDIRFVAVGLPRTLARLPWDERLGRHRGFRYRESAYETSHRVWSHCGFLVAALVARAFEAFSWPADMRGYDVDRLGGGIIEDLPEPSFSIDPSDGLDRPAVEIMFTDRQERALVSAGLMPITALPFGGEALLGTARSLQTPTSKYVGANANVAAANAQLSAQFNTMICISRFAHYIKVIGRDMVGSFKTADEIEARLQAWLMRFVNASTTAGPETMARFPLRNASVKIIETPAKPGVFGCVIQLQPHFQLDDINTSFRLMTELAVPKR
;
A
#
# COMPACT_ATOMS: atom_id res chain seq x y z
N MET A 1 -32.34 51.13 67.68
CA MET A 1 -33.39 50.18 67.25
C MET A 1 -32.73 49.25 66.26
N ALA A 2 -32.58 47.99 66.66
CA ALA A 2 -31.93 46.96 65.88
C ALA A 2 -32.89 46.49 64.77
N GLU A 3 -32.41 46.47 63.53
CA GLU A 3 -32.99 45.65 62.46
C GLU A 3 -32.04 44.45 62.27
N GLU A 4 -32.52 43.29 62.69
CA GLU A 4 -31.93 41.98 62.36
C GLU A 4 -32.05 41.77 60.84
N SER A 5 -30.93 41.86 60.12
CA SER A 5 -30.83 41.34 58.78
C SER A 5 -30.57 39.83 58.86
N ASP A 6 -31.62 39.07 58.55
CA ASP A 6 -31.64 37.62 58.36
C ASP A 6 -30.56 37.22 57.35
N GLY A 7 -29.40 36.82 57.87
CA GLY A 7 -28.28 36.26 57.13
C GLY A 7 -28.56 34.82 56.75
N THR A 8 -29.59 34.58 55.93
CA THR A 8 -29.75 33.29 55.28
C THR A 8 -28.65 33.15 54.23
N ILE A 9 -27.54 32.52 54.63
CA ILE A 9 -26.51 32.05 53.70
C ILE A 9 -27.21 31.12 52.71
N ARG A 10 -27.51 31.62 51.51
CA ARG A 10 -27.90 30.80 50.38
C ARG A 10 -26.72 29.89 50.07
N ILE A 11 -26.70 28.70 50.67
CA ILE A 11 -25.84 27.60 50.24
C ILE A 11 -26.17 27.42 48.76
N PRO A 12 -25.21 27.65 47.83
CA PRO A 12 -25.49 27.46 46.41
C PRO A 12 -26.01 26.03 46.23
N PRO A 13 -27.08 25.82 45.44
CA PRO A 13 -27.66 24.51 45.26
C PRO A 13 -26.54 23.57 44.81
N GLU A 14 -26.29 22.54 45.60
CA GLU A 14 -25.24 21.55 45.35
C GLU A 14 -25.46 20.97 43.95
N VAL A 15 -24.63 21.40 42.99
CA VAL A 15 -24.80 21.00 41.59
C VAL A 15 -24.72 19.47 41.54
N PRO A 16 -25.75 18.79 41.01
CA PRO A 16 -25.75 17.33 40.89
C PRO A 16 -24.49 16.87 40.16
N LEU A 17 -23.88 15.78 40.63
CA LEU A 17 -22.67 15.24 39.98
C LEU A 17 -22.94 14.95 38.50
N ARG A 18 -24.15 14.47 38.18
CA ARG A 18 -24.63 14.24 36.82
C ARG A 18 -24.40 15.44 35.90
N ASP A 19 -24.81 16.63 36.30
CA ASP A 19 -24.77 17.80 35.41
C ASP A 19 -23.33 18.25 35.17
N ALA A 20 -22.48 18.18 36.21
CA ALA A 20 -21.05 18.45 36.07
C ALA A 20 -20.36 17.44 35.13
N VAL A 21 -20.69 16.15 35.26
CA VAL A 21 -20.12 15.09 34.41
C VAL A 21 -20.58 15.22 32.97
N LEU A 22 -21.89 15.38 32.72
CA LEU A 22 -22.46 15.47 31.37
C LEU A 22 -22.03 16.74 30.62
N GLN A 23 -21.60 17.78 31.34
CA GLN A 23 -21.01 19.00 30.76
C GLN A 23 -19.49 18.88 30.52
N GLY A 24 -18.85 17.78 30.93
CA GLY A 24 -17.39 17.63 30.87
C GLY A 24 -16.64 18.45 31.93
N ALA A 25 -17.35 19.06 32.88
CA ALA A 25 -16.81 19.94 33.92
C ALA A 25 -16.16 19.16 35.08
N PHE A 26 -15.30 18.20 34.72
CA PHE A 26 -14.48 17.38 35.62
C PHE A 26 -13.03 17.19 35.10
N PHE A 27 -12.71 17.71 33.90
CA PHE A 27 -11.35 17.72 33.35
C PHE A 27 -10.67 19.09 33.52
N GLY A 28 -9.38 19.09 33.88
CA GLY A 28 -8.56 20.31 34.03
C GLY A 28 -8.56 20.90 35.44
N ALA A 29 -7.59 21.78 35.71
CA ALA A 29 -7.32 22.31 37.06
C ALA A 29 -8.48 23.14 37.65
N ALA A 30 -9.36 23.69 36.81
CA ALA A 30 -10.54 24.45 37.24
C ALA A 30 -11.67 23.56 37.80
N HIS A 31 -11.59 22.24 37.58
CA HIS A 31 -12.66 21.29 37.92
C HIS A 31 -12.21 20.17 38.86
N THR A 32 -11.08 20.35 39.57
CA THR A 32 -10.52 19.33 40.49
C THR A 32 -11.52 18.85 41.54
N GLN A 33 -12.34 19.74 42.11
CA GLN A 33 -13.36 19.37 43.09
C GLN A 33 -14.42 18.42 42.51
N ASN A 34 -14.82 18.60 41.24
CA ASN A 34 -15.76 17.70 40.56
C ASN A 34 -15.10 16.37 40.19
N ALA A 35 -13.81 16.39 39.84
CA ALA A 35 -13.03 15.18 39.58
C ALA A 35 -12.91 14.30 40.83
N GLU A 36 -12.64 14.89 41.99
CA GLU A 36 -12.60 14.20 43.28
C GLU A 36 -13.97 13.61 43.65
N ARG A 37 -15.05 14.37 43.47
CA ARG A 37 -16.43 13.90 43.69
C ARG A 37 -16.77 12.72 42.78
N LEU A 38 -16.36 12.76 41.51
CA LEU A 38 -16.54 11.67 40.55
C LEU A 38 -15.73 10.43 40.95
N ALA A 39 -14.46 10.60 41.32
CA ALA A 39 -13.60 9.50 41.77
C ALA A 39 -14.18 8.81 43.02
N ALA A 40 -14.65 9.58 43.99
CA ALA A 40 -15.32 9.06 45.18
C ALA A 40 -16.63 8.33 44.85
N PHE A 41 -17.40 8.84 43.87
CA PHE A 41 -18.61 8.18 43.40
C PHE A 41 -18.32 6.82 42.74
N ILE A 42 -17.29 6.74 41.89
CA ILE A 42 -16.90 5.50 41.20
C ILE A 42 -16.32 4.47 42.18
N ALA A 43 -15.53 4.92 43.16
CA ALA A 43 -14.91 4.04 44.15
C ALA A 43 -15.90 3.47 45.20
N SER A 44 -17.09 4.06 45.33
CA SER A 44 -18.08 3.64 46.33
C SER A 44 -18.96 2.49 45.82
N PRO A 45 -19.00 1.34 46.52
CA PRO A 45 -19.89 0.22 46.16
C PRO A 45 -21.38 0.52 46.34
N GLN A 46 -21.70 1.56 47.12
CA GLN A 46 -23.07 2.03 47.40
C GLN A 46 -23.28 3.45 46.87
N ALA A 47 -22.76 3.73 45.67
CA ALA A 47 -22.92 5.01 45.01
C ALA A 47 -24.41 5.44 45.00
N SER A 48 -24.74 6.49 45.74
CA SER A 48 -26.13 6.89 45.93
C SER A 48 -26.66 7.59 44.69
N LEU A 49 -27.83 7.16 44.19
CA LEU A 49 -28.57 7.87 43.15
C LEU A 49 -28.86 9.33 43.53
N THR A 50 -28.87 9.66 44.83
CA THR A 50 -28.99 11.03 45.32
C THR A 50 -27.75 11.88 45.05
N ALA A 51 -26.55 11.29 45.03
CA ALA A 51 -25.31 11.98 44.67
C ALA A 51 -25.23 12.23 43.15
N TRP A 52 -25.72 11.28 42.34
CA TRP A 52 -25.78 11.41 40.89
C TRP A 52 -26.85 12.42 40.45
N PHE A 53 -28.13 12.16 40.74
CA PHE A 53 -29.26 12.98 40.28
C PHE A 53 -29.55 14.20 41.16
N GLY A 54 -28.97 14.29 42.36
CA GLY A 54 -29.35 15.26 43.39
C GLY A 54 -30.58 14.80 44.19
N LYS A 55 -30.69 15.30 45.43
CA LYS A 55 -31.73 14.88 46.41
C LYS A 55 -33.16 14.96 45.85
N ASN A 56 -33.52 16.08 45.22
CA ASN A 56 -34.89 16.33 44.75
C ASN A 56 -35.29 15.53 43.50
N ALA A 57 -34.34 15.17 42.64
CA ALA A 57 -34.64 14.36 41.45
C ALA A 57 -34.64 12.87 41.80
N ALA A 58 -33.72 12.43 42.67
CA ALA A 58 -33.70 11.05 43.16
C ALA A 58 -35.00 10.67 43.90
N LEU A 59 -35.54 11.56 44.74
CA LEU A 59 -36.83 11.33 45.42
C LEU A 59 -38.00 11.20 44.45
N ARG A 60 -38.01 11.98 43.36
CA ARG A 60 -39.05 11.90 42.32
C ARG A 60 -38.96 10.64 41.47
N LEU A 61 -37.75 10.16 41.21
CA LEU A 61 -37.49 8.95 40.41
C LEU A 61 -37.66 7.66 41.22
N ALA A 62 -37.45 7.71 42.55
CA ALA A 62 -37.58 6.54 43.44
C ALA A 62 -39.00 5.93 43.46
N GLY A 63 -40.03 6.69 43.14
CA GLY A 63 -41.43 6.22 43.14
C GLY A 63 -41.84 5.43 41.88
N ASP A 64 -41.02 5.40 40.83
CA ASP A 64 -41.33 4.70 39.57
C ASP A 64 -40.06 4.02 39.01
N PRO A 65 -39.91 2.69 39.20
CA PRO A 65 -38.75 1.94 38.73
C PRO A 65 -38.51 2.04 37.22
N VAL A 66 -39.57 2.16 36.41
CA VAL A 66 -39.46 2.26 34.95
C VAL A 66 -38.86 3.62 34.57
N ARG A 67 -39.33 4.70 35.20
CA ARG A 67 -38.78 6.04 34.98
C ARG A 67 -37.34 6.17 35.46
N LEU A 68 -37.00 5.57 36.60
CA LEU A 68 -35.63 5.55 37.10
C LEU A 68 -34.69 4.84 36.13
N ARG A 69 -35.06 3.64 35.68
CA ARG A 69 -34.29 2.89 34.68
C ARG A 69 -34.10 3.69 33.40
N GLY A 70 -35.19 4.27 32.86
CA GLY A 70 -35.11 5.10 31.66
C GLY A 70 -34.31 6.39 31.84
N ALA A 71 -34.16 6.91 33.06
CA ALA A 71 -33.29 8.05 33.34
C ALA A 71 -31.80 7.64 33.37
N ILE A 72 -31.49 6.51 33.99
CA ILE A 72 -30.14 5.93 33.99
C ILE A 72 -29.72 5.58 32.57
N ASP A 73 -30.57 4.91 31.80
CA ASP A 73 -30.29 4.54 30.40
C ASP A 73 -30.00 5.78 29.55
N ARG A 74 -30.72 6.89 29.76
CA ARG A 74 -30.46 8.17 29.09
C ARG A 74 -29.09 8.75 29.46
N ASP A 75 -28.70 8.69 30.72
CA ASP A 75 -27.41 9.19 31.18
C ASP A 75 -26.26 8.30 30.67
N ILE A 76 -26.44 6.98 30.64
CA ILE A 76 -25.48 6.04 30.03
C ILE A 76 -25.29 6.38 28.54
N VAL A 77 -26.38 6.58 27.79
CA VAL A 77 -26.29 6.97 26.38
C VAL A 77 -25.54 8.31 26.21
N ALA A 78 -25.77 9.27 27.10
CA ALA A 78 -25.06 10.55 27.05
C ALA A 78 -23.55 10.37 27.34
N LEU A 79 -23.18 9.56 28.33
CA LEU A 79 -21.79 9.23 28.64
C LEU A 79 -21.12 8.47 27.49
N ASP A 80 -21.76 7.44 26.95
CA ASP A 80 -21.29 6.67 25.80
C ASP A 80 -21.06 7.61 24.59
N THR A 81 -21.97 8.57 24.37
CA THR A 81 -21.81 9.58 23.32
C THR A 81 -20.60 10.48 23.57
N MET A 82 -20.39 10.94 24.81
CA MET A 82 -19.22 11.77 25.15
C MET A 82 -17.90 11.01 24.95
N ILE A 83 -17.83 9.76 25.42
CA ILE A 83 -16.66 8.88 25.25
C ILE A 83 -16.43 8.59 23.77
N SER A 84 -17.49 8.31 23.01
CA SER A 84 -17.41 8.04 21.57
C SER A 84 -16.83 9.22 20.81
N ARG A 85 -17.28 10.45 21.08
CA ARG A 85 -16.72 11.66 20.44
C ARG A 85 -15.25 11.86 20.76
N GLN A 86 -14.86 11.64 22.02
CA GLN A 86 -13.46 11.77 22.43
C GLN A 86 -12.59 10.69 21.78
N LEU A 87 -13.10 9.46 21.68
CA LEU A 87 -12.41 8.36 21.04
C LEU A 87 -12.28 8.58 19.52
N ASP A 88 -13.33 9.07 18.86
CA ASP A 88 -13.28 9.47 17.46
C ASP A 88 -12.20 10.54 17.23
N ALA A 89 -12.14 11.58 18.06
CA ALA A 89 -11.08 12.60 17.95
C ALA A 89 -9.66 12.03 18.08
N LEU A 90 -9.48 11.03 18.96
CA LEU A 90 -8.19 10.34 19.12
C LEU A 90 -7.88 9.44 17.93
N LEU A 91 -8.81 8.57 17.54
CA LEU A 91 -8.65 7.61 16.45
C LEU A 91 -8.48 8.31 15.11
N HIS A 92 -9.19 9.41 14.88
CA HIS A 92 -9.11 10.18 13.64
C HIS A 92 -7.91 11.11 13.59
N HIS A 93 -7.11 11.23 14.65
CA HIS A 93 -5.92 12.06 14.65
C HIS A 93 -4.89 11.55 13.62
N ALA A 94 -4.43 12.42 12.72
CA ALA A 94 -3.62 12.06 11.56
C ALA A 94 -2.36 11.22 11.88
N ARG A 95 -1.68 11.52 13.00
CA ARG A 95 -0.52 10.74 13.47
C ARG A 95 -0.88 9.29 13.81
N LEU A 96 -1.99 9.09 14.52
CA LEU A 96 -2.42 7.76 14.93
C LEU A 96 -2.91 6.97 13.72
N ARG A 97 -3.73 7.58 12.85
CA ARG A 97 -4.20 6.93 11.62
C ARG A 97 -3.05 6.47 10.73
N ARG A 98 -2.02 7.30 10.54
CA ARG A 98 -0.86 6.94 9.73
C ARG A 98 -0.12 5.74 10.34
N LEU A 99 0.16 5.79 11.64
CA LEU A 99 0.80 4.70 12.36
C LEU A 99 -0.02 3.41 12.28
N GLU A 100 -1.33 3.51 12.55
CA GLU A 100 -2.26 2.38 12.51
C GLU A 100 -2.36 1.80 11.10
N GLY A 101 -2.45 2.63 10.06
CA GLY A 101 -2.47 2.23 8.66
C GLY A 101 -1.24 1.43 8.26
N THR A 102 -0.04 1.95 8.56
CA THR A 102 1.23 1.26 8.30
C THR A 102 1.31 -0.09 8.98
N TRP A 103 1.08 -0.14 10.31
CA TRP A 103 1.22 -1.38 11.08
C TRP A 103 0.14 -2.40 10.77
N ARG A 104 -1.08 -1.98 10.48
CA ARG A 104 -2.15 -2.89 10.03
C ARG A 104 -1.89 -3.43 8.65
N GLY A 105 -1.41 -2.60 7.72
CA GLY A 105 -0.98 -3.06 6.39
C GLY A 105 0.13 -4.10 6.47
N LEU A 106 1.14 -3.84 7.31
CA LEU A 106 2.23 -4.78 7.58
C LEU A 106 1.72 -6.07 8.25
N ALA A 107 0.82 -5.97 9.22
CA ALA A 107 0.23 -7.14 9.88
C ALA A 107 -0.64 -7.95 8.91
N TRP A 108 -1.39 -7.28 8.03
CA TRP A 108 -2.17 -7.91 6.97
C TRP A 108 -1.28 -8.69 5.99
N LEU A 109 -0.13 -8.13 5.61
CA LEU A 109 0.87 -8.81 4.79
C LEU A 109 1.46 -10.00 5.54
N ALA A 110 1.96 -9.79 6.76
CA ALA A 110 2.62 -10.83 7.55
C ALA A 110 1.70 -12.04 7.82
N ALA A 111 0.40 -11.81 8.03
CA ALA A 111 -0.57 -12.88 8.21
C ALA A 111 -0.78 -13.76 6.97
N ARG A 112 -0.42 -13.27 5.77
CA ARG A 112 -0.58 -13.98 4.49
C ARG A 112 0.71 -14.60 3.96
N LEU A 113 1.85 -14.28 4.57
CA LEU A 113 3.12 -14.88 4.18
C LEU A 113 3.21 -16.27 4.82
N GLY A 114 3.37 -17.31 4.01
CA GLY A 114 3.81 -18.60 4.47
C GLY A 114 5.28 -18.49 4.85
N PHE A 115 5.60 -18.33 6.14
CA PHE A 115 6.99 -18.36 6.62
C PHE A 115 7.60 -19.78 6.56
N SER A 116 7.49 -20.43 5.41
CA SER A 116 8.00 -21.74 5.01
C SER A 116 9.53 -21.76 4.80
N GLY A 117 10.25 -20.75 5.32
CA GLY A 117 11.68 -20.53 5.12
C GLY A 117 12.08 -19.97 3.75
N ARG A 118 11.22 -20.12 2.72
CA ARG A 118 11.48 -19.61 1.35
C ARG A 118 11.13 -18.13 1.18
N VAL A 119 10.14 -17.64 1.93
CA VAL A 119 9.77 -16.22 1.97
C VAL A 119 10.13 -15.68 3.35
N LYS A 120 10.83 -14.55 3.37
CA LYS A 120 11.23 -13.85 4.60
C LYS A 120 10.80 -12.39 4.50
N LEU A 121 10.22 -11.90 5.59
CA LEU A 121 9.88 -10.49 5.75
C LEU A 121 10.90 -9.85 6.69
N ARG A 122 11.66 -8.88 6.18
CA ARG A 122 12.60 -8.07 6.98
C ARG A 122 12.09 -6.64 7.03
N ILE A 123 12.13 -6.04 8.22
CA ILE A 123 11.55 -4.72 8.48
C ILE A 123 12.68 -3.78 8.91
N LEU A 124 12.81 -2.65 8.21
CA LEU A 124 13.70 -1.56 8.56
C LEU A 124 12.85 -0.36 8.97
N ASN A 125 12.86 -0.01 10.26
CA ASN A 125 12.11 1.14 10.78
C ASN A 125 12.97 2.40 10.69
N VAL A 126 12.76 3.19 9.63
CA VAL A 126 13.48 4.45 9.38
C VAL A 126 12.49 5.46 8.82
N SER A 127 12.59 6.72 9.23
CA SER A 127 11.74 7.78 8.69
C SER A 127 12.20 8.20 7.29
N TRP A 128 11.26 8.65 6.45
CA TRP A 128 11.59 9.16 5.11
C TRP A 128 12.65 10.28 5.14
N ASN A 129 12.58 11.17 6.14
CA ASN A 129 13.55 12.24 6.32
C ASN A 129 14.97 11.71 6.58
N GLU A 130 15.11 10.61 7.30
CA GLU A 130 16.42 9.98 7.53
C GLU A 130 16.94 9.32 6.26
N ILE A 131 16.06 8.67 5.47
CA ILE A 131 16.41 8.11 4.16
C ILE A 131 16.91 9.22 3.22
N CYS A 132 16.16 10.33 3.08
CA CYS A 132 16.59 11.45 2.25
C CYS A 132 17.93 12.03 2.70
N ARG A 133 18.11 12.24 4.02
CA ARG A 133 19.37 12.77 4.57
C ARG A 133 20.56 11.85 4.36
N ASP A 134 20.38 10.53 4.44
CA ASP A 134 21.44 9.55 4.16
C ASP A 134 21.87 9.63 2.69
N LEU A 135 20.89 9.64 1.79
CA LEU A 135 21.12 9.72 0.34
C LEU A 135 21.73 11.05 -0.10
N GLU A 136 21.36 12.17 0.53
CA GLU A 136 21.92 13.50 0.25
C GLU A 136 23.33 13.70 0.80
N ARG A 137 23.68 13.03 1.89
CA ARG A 137 25.03 13.12 2.50
C ARG A 137 26.05 12.25 1.78
N ALA A 138 25.61 11.16 1.16
CA ALA A 138 26.49 10.27 0.42
C ALA A 138 26.99 10.98 -0.86
N ALA A 139 28.31 10.98 -1.08
CA ALA A 139 28.90 11.58 -2.29
C ALA A 139 28.54 10.76 -3.54
N GLU A 140 28.49 9.44 -3.38
CA GLU A 140 28.05 8.47 -4.38
C GLU A 140 27.01 7.53 -3.76
N PHE A 141 26.12 6.96 -4.57
CA PHE A 141 25.00 6.17 -4.07
C PHE A 141 25.44 4.91 -3.29
N ASP A 142 26.60 4.36 -3.63
CA ASP A 142 27.18 3.15 -3.03
C ASP A 142 27.84 3.39 -1.66
N GLN A 143 27.97 4.66 -1.24
CA GLN A 143 28.49 5.04 0.07
C GLN A 143 27.39 5.33 1.09
N SER A 144 26.12 5.22 0.70
CA SER A 144 24.98 5.42 1.60
C SER A 144 24.81 4.24 2.56
N GLN A 145 24.31 4.50 3.78
CA GLN A 145 24.00 3.42 4.73
C GLN A 145 22.90 2.52 4.18
N LEU A 146 21.94 3.09 3.46
CA LEU A 146 20.89 2.31 2.82
C LEU A 146 21.43 1.35 1.77
N PHE A 147 22.41 1.77 0.95
CA PHE A 147 23.08 0.89 0.00
C PHE A 147 23.82 -0.24 0.73
N ARG A 148 24.54 0.07 1.80
CA ARG A 148 25.20 -0.95 2.61
C ARG A 148 24.21 -2.01 3.11
N CYS A 149 23.08 -1.60 3.69
CA CYS A 149 22.08 -2.54 4.21
C CYS A 149 21.41 -3.40 3.13
N ILE A 150 21.18 -2.86 1.93
CA ILE A 150 20.49 -3.56 0.84
C ILE A 150 21.47 -4.39 0.01
N TYR A 151 22.60 -3.80 -0.38
CA TYR A 151 23.59 -4.41 -1.25
C TYR A 151 24.68 -5.09 -0.44
N GLU A 152 25.50 -4.37 0.31
CA GLU A 152 26.74 -4.93 0.89
C GLU A 152 26.47 -6.05 1.90
N ASP A 153 25.59 -5.81 2.86
CA ASP A 153 25.33 -6.73 3.98
C ASP A 153 24.62 -8.03 3.53
N GLU A 154 24.01 -8.05 2.33
CA GLU A 154 23.27 -9.21 1.82
C GLU A 154 23.73 -9.63 0.42
N TYR A 155 23.36 -8.87 -0.62
CA TYR A 155 23.67 -9.24 -2.00
C TYR A 155 25.19 -9.25 -2.28
N GLY A 156 25.99 -8.48 -1.55
CA GLY A 156 27.43 -8.29 -1.67
C GLY A 156 28.26 -9.40 -1.02
N ILE A 157 27.75 -10.02 0.04
CA ILE A 157 28.47 -11.01 0.85
C ILE A 157 28.20 -12.46 0.36
N ALA A 158 29.19 -13.33 0.57
CA ALA A 158 29.04 -14.76 0.32
C ALA A 158 28.13 -15.40 1.39
N GLY A 159 27.06 -16.07 0.95
CA GLY A 159 26.06 -16.66 1.86
C GLY A 159 24.98 -15.68 2.33
N GLY A 160 25.00 -14.42 1.88
CA GLY A 160 23.92 -13.46 2.13
C GLY A 160 22.65 -13.78 1.32
N GLU A 161 21.53 -13.16 1.71
CA GLU A 161 20.22 -13.41 1.15
C GLU A 161 19.68 -12.16 0.42
N PRO A 162 19.79 -12.08 -0.91
CA PRO A 162 19.39 -10.88 -1.63
C PRO A 162 17.90 -10.59 -1.49
N TYR A 163 17.58 -9.31 -1.33
CA TYR A 163 16.21 -8.82 -1.26
C TYR A 163 15.53 -8.95 -2.63
N GLY A 164 14.46 -9.75 -2.71
CA GLY A 164 13.70 -9.95 -3.95
C GLY A 164 12.77 -8.78 -4.31
N LEU A 165 12.27 -8.06 -3.30
CA LEU A 165 11.38 -6.92 -3.45
C LEU A 165 11.60 -5.96 -2.28
N LEU A 166 11.62 -4.66 -2.56
CA LEU A 166 11.60 -3.60 -1.57
C LEU A 166 10.21 -2.94 -1.56
N VAL A 167 9.68 -2.68 -0.37
CA VAL A 167 8.46 -1.90 -0.18
C VAL A 167 8.78 -0.74 0.72
N VAL A 168 8.58 0.48 0.23
CA VAL A 168 8.78 1.69 1.00
C VAL A 168 7.42 2.27 1.35
N ASP A 169 7.11 2.34 2.64
CA ASP A 169 5.88 2.95 3.15
C ASP A 169 5.97 4.49 3.16
N HIS A 170 5.94 5.07 1.96
CA HIS A 170 5.94 6.51 1.76
C HIS A 170 5.13 6.88 0.53
N GLU A 171 4.47 8.04 0.59
CA GLU A 171 3.71 8.59 -0.53
C GLU A 171 4.53 9.66 -1.22
N VAL A 172 5.07 9.31 -2.38
CA VAL A 172 5.91 10.23 -3.15
C VAL A 172 5.09 11.36 -3.76
N ARG A 173 5.72 12.54 -3.82
CA ARG A 173 5.19 13.72 -4.50
C ARG A 173 6.13 14.12 -5.63
N HIS A 174 5.57 14.78 -6.64
CA HIS A 174 6.34 15.32 -7.77
C HIS A 174 7.08 16.64 -7.42
N ARG A 175 6.72 17.27 -6.28
CA ARG A 175 7.33 18.50 -5.76
C ARG A 175 7.35 18.50 -4.23
N PRO A 176 8.33 19.17 -3.58
CA PRO A 176 8.31 19.39 -2.15
C PRO A 176 7.01 20.11 -1.73
N GLY A 177 6.32 19.58 -0.72
CA GLY A 177 5.13 20.23 -0.16
C GLY A 177 5.47 21.50 0.64
N PRO A 178 4.48 22.32 1.01
CA PRO A 178 4.68 23.45 1.91
C PRO A 178 5.30 22.99 3.24
N GLY A 179 6.50 23.48 3.56
CA GLY A 179 7.24 23.08 4.77
C GLY A 179 7.89 21.69 4.71
N ALA A 180 7.95 21.04 3.53
CA ALA A 180 8.66 19.78 3.37
C ALA A 180 10.18 20.02 3.43
N ALA A 181 10.86 19.28 4.29
CA ALA A 181 12.31 19.29 4.41
C ALA A 181 13.01 18.35 3.42
N THR A 182 12.25 17.62 2.60
CA THR A 182 12.74 16.55 1.71
C THR A 182 12.27 16.75 0.28
N ASP A 183 13.10 16.28 -0.66
CA ASP A 183 12.79 16.24 -2.08
C ASP A 183 12.60 14.80 -2.55
N ASP A 184 11.34 14.38 -2.64
CA ASP A 184 10.97 13.00 -2.95
C ASP A 184 11.47 12.55 -4.33
N VAL A 185 11.55 13.45 -5.32
CA VAL A 185 12.01 13.10 -6.67
C VAL A 185 13.50 12.76 -6.68
N THR A 186 14.30 13.52 -5.93
CA THR A 186 15.74 13.28 -5.78
C THR A 186 16.00 11.98 -5.00
N ALA A 187 15.27 11.77 -3.90
CA ALA A 187 15.37 10.55 -3.12
C ALA A 187 14.94 9.31 -3.94
N LEU A 188 13.85 9.40 -4.70
CA LEU A 188 13.39 8.32 -5.57
C LEU A 188 14.40 7.97 -6.66
N ALA A 189 15.10 8.97 -7.21
CA ALA A 189 16.17 8.76 -8.18
C ALA A 189 17.35 7.99 -7.60
N ALA A 190 17.78 8.31 -6.38
CA ALA A 190 18.86 7.59 -5.70
C ALA A 190 18.42 6.17 -5.29
N LEU A 191 17.19 6.02 -4.79
CA LEU A 191 16.60 4.70 -4.50
C LEU A 191 16.52 3.81 -5.73
N ALA A 192 16.16 4.38 -6.90
CA ALA A 192 16.14 3.64 -8.16
C ALA A 192 17.53 3.10 -8.52
N THR A 193 18.58 3.91 -8.33
CA THR A 193 19.97 3.47 -8.57
C THR A 193 20.37 2.34 -7.63
N ILE A 194 20.02 2.42 -6.34
CA ILE A 194 20.28 1.36 -5.35
C ILE A 194 19.51 0.07 -5.72
N ALA A 195 18.22 0.19 -6.05
CA ALA A 195 17.36 -0.92 -6.47
C ALA A 195 17.91 -1.61 -7.73
N ALA A 196 18.39 -0.83 -8.71
CA ALA A 196 19.02 -1.36 -9.91
C ALA A 196 20.34 -2.08 -9.61
N ALA A 197 21.17 -1.53 -8.73
CA ALA A 197 22.45 -2.14 -8.35
C ALA A 197 22.27 -3.48 -7.63
N ALA A 198 21.29 -3.57 -6.72
CA ALA A 198 20.99 -4.78 -5.96
C ALA A 198 20.09 -5.79 -6.71
N PHE A 199 19.57 -5.42 -7.88
CA PHE A 199 18.48 -6.14 -8.55
C PHE A 199 17.31 -6.38 -7.59
N SER A 200 16.88 -5.33 -6.90
CA SER A 200 15.81 -5.41 -5.90
C SER A 200 14.73 -4.40 -6.26
N PRO A 201 13.75 -4.77 -7.11
CA PRO A 201 12.68 -3.86 -7.50
C PRO A 201 11.93 -3.30 -6.29
N LEU A 202 11.52 -2.05 -6.40
CA LEU A 202 10.96 -1.23 -5.34
C LEU A 202 9.51 -0.85 -5.68
N VAL A 203 8.62 -0.95 -4.70
CA VAL A 203 7.25 -0.40 -4.77
C VAL A 203 7.10 0.72 -3.75
N ILE A 204 6.53 1.84 -4.18
CA ILE A 204 6.23 3.03 -3.38
C ILE A 204 4.87 3.61 -3.80
N ALA A 205 4.16 4.36 -2.96
CA ALA A 205 2.83 4.88 -3.30
C ALA A 205 2.92 6.27 -3.92
N ALA A 206 2.01 6.57 -4.84
CA ALA A 206 1.73 7.95 -5.21
C ALA A 206 0.96 8.66 -4.10
N SER A 207 1.32 9.92 -3.83
CA SER A 207 0.45 10.83 -3.08
C SER A 207 -0.69 11.32 -3.99
N PRO A 208 -1.90 11.58 -3.46
CA PRO A 208 -2.98 12.24 -4.24
C PRO A 208 -2.53 13.54 -4.92
N ALA A 209 -1.62 14.28 -4.26
CA ALA A 209 -1.04 15.51 -4.77
C ALA A 209 -0.27 15.34 -6.09
N MET A 210 0.13 14.11 -6.46
CA MET A 210 0.69 13.83 -7.78
C MET A 210 -0.33 13.94 -8.91
N LEU A 211 -1.61 13.75 -8.61
CA LEU A 211 -2.70 13.84 -9.58
C LEU A 211 -3.41 15.21 -9.52
N GLY A 212 -2.89 16.14 -8.69
CA GLY A 212 -3.45 17.48 -8.53
C GLY A 212 -4.68 17.54 -7.61
N VAL A 213 -4.90 16.50 -6.80
CA VAL A 213 -6.04 16.39 -5.86
C VAL A 213 -5.55 16.19 -4.42
N ASP A 214 -6.39 16.50 -3.44
CA ASP A 214 -6.05 16.28 -2.02
C ASP A 214 -6.38 14.85 -1.56
N ALA A 215 -7.40 14.23 -2.16
CA ALA A 215 -7.79 12.84 -1.94
C ALA A 215 -8.05 12.09 -3.26
N PHE A 216 -7.78 10.78 -3.30
CA PHE A 216 -8.01 10.01 -4.53
C PHE A 216 -9.49 9.93 -4.91
N ALA A 217 -10.39 10.07 -3.93
CA ALA A 217 -11.84 10.10 -4.15
C ALA A 217 -12.29 11.24 -5.09
N GLU A 218 -11.55 12.36 -5.15
CA GLU A 218 -11.84 13.51 -6.03
C GLU A 218 -11.64 13.21 -7.52
N LEU A 219 -10.95 12.12 -7.85
CA LEU A 219 -10.77 11.67 -9.24
C LEU A 219 -12.04 10.99 -9.79
N SER A 220 -13.05 10.81 -8.95
CA SER A 220 -14.36 10.33 -9.38
C SER A 220 -14.97 11.30 -10.40
N GLY A 221 -15.16 10.83 -11.63
CA GLY A 221 -15.68 11.64 -12.74
C GLY A 221 -14.61 12.36 -13.57
N VAL A 222 -13.33 12.27 -13.20
CA VAL A 222 -12.22 12.76 -14.04
C VAL A 222 -11.96 11.77 -15.17
N ALA A 223 -12.15 12.19 -16.41
CA ALA A 223 -12.01 11.30 -17.58
C ALA A 223 -10.57 10.84 -17.83
N ASP A 224 -9.59 11.71 -17.56
CA ASP A 224 -8.15 11.42 -17.71
C ASP A 224 -7.37 11.97 -16.49
N PRO A 225 -7.12 11.11 -15.48
CA PRO A 225 -6.38 11.51 -14.28
C PRO A 225 -4.89 11.75 -14.56
N ALA A 226 -4.35 11.31 -15.69
CA ALA A 226 -2.95 11.48 -16.04
C ALA A 226 -2.65 12.78 -16.80
N SER A 227 -3.68 13.53 -17.21
CA SER A 227 -3.52 14.77 -17.99
C SER A 227 -2.60 15.80 -17.31
N SER A 228 -2.63 15.87 -15.98
CA SER A 228 -1.79 16.76 -15.15
C SER A 228 -0.29 16.55 -15.36
N PHE A 229 0.18 15.33 -15.67
CA PHE A 229 1.61 15.02 -15.86
C PHE A 229 2.26 15.76 -17.06
N SER A 230 1.44 16.33 -17.96
CA SER A 230 1.93 17.13 -19.09
C SER A 230 2.42 18.52 -18.67
N ALA A 231 2.01 19.02 -17.50
CA ALA A 231 2.32 20.35 -17.02
C ALA A 231 3.83 20.54 -16.77
N ALA A 232 4.25 21.81 -16.72
CA ALA A 232 5.66 22.18 -16.54
C ALA A 232 6.20 21.74 -15.16
N GLU A 233 5.36 21.72 -14.13
CA GLU A 233 5.76 21.30 -12.78
C GLU A 233 6.21 19.83 -12.70
N PHE A 234 5.74 18.99 -13.63
CA PHE A 234 6.14 17.58 -13.75
C PHE A 234 7.38 17.37 -14.62
N GLN A 235 8.09 18.43 -15.04
CA GLN A 235 9.30 18.26 -15.85
C GLN A 235 10.34 17.36 -15.16
N ARG A 236 10.60 17.59 -13.86
CA ARG A 236 11.54 16.75 -13.08
C ARG A 236 11.09 15.29 -13.01
N TRP A 237 9.80 15.07 -12.79
CA TRP A 237 9.19 13.74 -12.77
C TRP A 237 9.34 13.01 -14.11
N ARG A 238 9.05 13.70 -15.23
CA ARG A 238 9.21 13.14 -16.57
C ARG A 238 10.67 12.86 -16.91
N SER A 239 11.60 13.73 -16.49
CA SER A 239 13.03 13.48 -16.65
C SER A 239 13.50 12.25 -15.86
N LEU A 240 12.94 12.01 -14.66
CA LEU A 240 13.20 10.80 -13.87
C LEU A 240 12.68 9.55 -14.59
N ALA A 241 11.46 9.60 -15.14
CA ALA A 241 10.81 8.47 -15.81
C ALA A 241 11.56 7.97 -17.07
N VAL A 242 12.40 8.78 -17.70
CA VAL A 242 13.18 8.38 -18.89
C VAL A 242 14.48 7.65 -18.51
N ARG A 243 14.91 7.71 -17.25
CA ARG A 243 16.15 7.05 -16.82
C ARG A 243 16.04 5.54 -16.92
N ASP A 244 17.19 4.89 -17.08
CA ASP A 244 17.26 3.44 -17.21
C ASP A 244 17.07 2.70 -15.89
N ASP A 245 17.50 3.26 -14.77
CA ASP A 245 17.40 2.63 -13.45
C ASP A 245 15.98 2.68 -12.87
N ILE A 246 15.14 3.62 -13.30
CA ILE A 246 13.77 3.79 -12.81
C ILE A 246 12.84 2.61 -13.17
N ARG A 247 13.25 1.73 -14.09
CA ARG A 247 12.53 0.49 -14.43
C ARG A 247 12.36 -0.46 -13.26
N PHE A 248 13.21 -0.33 -12.24
CA PHE A 248 13.11 -1.08 -10.99
C PHE A 248 12.11 -0.48 -10.00
N VAL A 249 11.53 0.68 -10.28
CA VAL A 249 10.60 1.37 -9.37
C VAL A 249 9.18 1.32 -9.91
N ALA A 250 8.26 0.91 -9.07
CA ALA A 250 6.83 0.93 -9.28
C ALA A 250 6.17 1.94 -8.34
N VAL A 251 5.30 2.78 -8.90
CA VAL A 251 4.54 3.76 -8.13
C VAL A 251 3.07 3.34 -8.10
N GLY A 252 2.64 2.77 -6.97
CA GLY A 252 1.30 2.22 -6.80
C GLY A 252 0.27 3.22 -6.29
N LEU A 253 -1.00 2.99 -6.63
CA LEU A 253 -2.16 3.74 -6.14
C LEU A 253 -3.44 2.90 -6.31
N PRO A 254 -4.56 3.20 -5.64
CA PRO A 254 -4.71 4.12 -4.53
C PRO A 254 -4.37 3.43 -3.21
N ARG A 255 -4.69 4.06 -2.08
CA ARG A 255 -4.61 3.42 -0.77
C ARG A 255 -5.74 2.38 -0.60
N THR A 256 -5.52 1.41 0.30
CA THR A 256 -6.51 0.37 0.61
C THR A 256 -6.92 0.41 2.07
N LEU A 257 -8.13 -0.04 2.38
CA LEU A 257 -8.69 0.06 3.72
C LEU A 257 -7.96 -0.92 4.65
N ALA A 258 -7.38 -0.41 5.73
CA ALA A 258 -6.62 -1.22 6.68
C ALA A 258 -7.53 -1.94 7.69
N ARG A 259 -8.73 -1.38 7.94
CA ARG A 259 -9.68 -1.85 8.95
C ARG A 259 -11.08 -1.26 8.69
N LEU A 260 -12.12 -2.03 9.01
CA LEU A 260 -13.50 -1.55 9.10
C LEU A 260 -13.70 -0.63 10.30
N PRO A 261 -14.50 0.44 10.19
CA PRO A 261 -14.89 1.27 11.34
C PRO A 261 -15.45 0.42 12.48
N TRP A 262 -15.25 0.86 13.73
CA TRP A 262 -15.80 0.14 14.88
C TRP A 262 -17.33 0.22 14.85
N ASP A 263 -17.99 -0.92 14.82
CA ASP A 263 -19.45 -1.02 14.96
C ASP A 263 -19.84 -1.91 16.15
N GLU A 264 -20.98 -1.59 16.74
CA GLU A 264 -21.58 -2.27 17.89
C GLU A 264 -21.86 -3.76 17.62
N ARG A 265 -22.04 -4.14 16.34
CA ARG A 265 -22.33 -5.51 15.91
C ARG A 265 -21.14 -6.45 16.08
N LEU A 266 -19.92 -5.95 16.27
CA LEU A 266 -18.70 -6.77 16.47
C LEU A 266 -18.55 -7.27 17.92
N GLY A 267 -19.57 -7.99 18.40
CA GLY A 267 -19.48 -9.19 19.26
C GLY A 267 -18.72 -9.15 20.59
N ARG A 268 -18.17 -8.03 21.06
CA ARG A 268 -17.51 -7.94 22.37
C ARG A 268 -17.98 -6.71 23.11
N HIS A 269 -18.87 -6.88 24.08
CA HIS A 269 -19.22 -5.84 25.04
C HIS A 269 -17.95 -5.45 25.83
N ARG A 270 -17.33 -4.31 25.49
CA ARG A 270 -16.16 -3.74 26.18
C ARG A 270 -16.53 -2.81 27.33
N GLY A 271 -17.76 -2.93 27.86
CA GLY A 271 -18.27 -2.13 28.96
C GLY A 271 -18.96 -0.81 28.57
N PHE A 272 -18.87 -0.37 27.31
CA PHE A 272 -19.62 0.79 26.78
C PHE A 272 -19.96 0.57 25.30
N ARG A 273 -20.98 1.28 24.79
CA ARG A 273 -21.36 1.19 23.38
C ARG A 273 -20.59 2.22 22.55
N TYR A 274 -19.93 1.74 21.51
CA TYR A 274 -19.14 2.58 20.62
C TYR A 274 -19.44 2.25 19.17
N ARG A 275 -19.80 3.29 18.40
CA ARG A 275 -19.88 3.27 16.95
C ARG A 275 -19.04 4.43 16.43
N GLU A 276 -18.03 4.10 15.64
CA GLU A 276 -17.10 5.07 15.09
C GLU A 276 -17.74 5.87 13.95
N SER A 277 -17.65 7.21 14.02
CA SER A 277 -18.19 8.12 13.02
C SER A 277 -17.25 8.29 11.81
N ALA A 278 -17.09 7.24 10.99
CA ALA A 278 -16.19 7.21 9.82
C ALA A 278 -16.90 7.44 8.46
N TYR A 279 -17.75 8.46 8.39
CA TYR A 279 -18.51 8.79 7.16
C TYR A 279 -17.61 9.31 6.03
N GLU A 280 -16.62 10.12 6.38
CA GLU A 280 -15.66 10.67 5.41
C GLU A 280 -14.50 9.70 5.15
N THR A 281 -13.99 9.71 3.91
CA THR A 281 -12.75 9.01 3.54
C THR A 281 -11.58 9.44 4.42
N SER A 282 -11.56 10.71 4.83
CA SER A 282 -10.55 11.29 5.70
C SER A 282 -10.48 10.62 7.07
N HIS A 283 -11.61 10.13 7.62
CA HIS A 283 -11.69 9.51 8.95
C HIS A 283 -11.27 8.03 8.95
N ARG A 284 -11.19 7.41 7.77
CA ARG A 284 -10.86 5.98 7.65
C ARG A 284 -9.36 5.75 7.78
N VAL A 285 -9.01 4.53 8.19
CA VAL A 285 -7.63 4.09 8.32
C VAL A 285 -7.21 3.39 7.03
N TRP A 286 -6.30 4.04 6.30
CA TRP A 286 -5.79 3.59 5.03
C TRP A 286 -4.40 2.98 5.16
N SER A 287 -4.17 1.90 4.44
CA SER A 287 -2.89 1.21 4.27
C SER A 287 -2.35 1.46 2.87
N HIS A 288 -1.04 1.36 2.74
CA HIS A 288 -0.33 1.52 1.49
C HIS A 288 -0.54 0.30 0.57
N CYS A 289 -0.70 0.55 -0.73
CA CYS A 289 -0.86 -0.47 -1.78
C CYS A 289 0.33 -1.42 -1.95
N GLY A 290 1.53 -1.06 -1.46
CA GLY A 290 2.76 -1.81 -1.65
C GLY A 290 2.73 -3.13 -0.90
N PHE A 291 2.02 -3.18 0.23
CA PHE A 291 1.76 -4.42 0.96
C PHE A 291 0.95 -5.42 0.13
N LEU A 292 0.01 -4.94 -0.70
CA LEU A 292 -0.76 -5.81 -1.59
C LEU A 292 0.11 -6.38 -2.71
N VAL A 293 0.94 -5.53 -3.34
CA VAL A 293 1.89 -5.98 -4.37
C VAL A 293 2.88 -7.00 -3.78
N ALA A 294 3.37 -6.78 -2.56
CA ALA A 294 4.23 -7.74 -1.88
C ALA A 294 3.55 -9.08 -1.59
N ALA A 295 2.27 -9.07 -1.20
CA ALA A 295 1.50 -10.30 -1.02
C ALA A 295 1.34 -11.07 -2.33
N LEU A 296 1.08 -10.38 -3.44
CA LEU A 296 1.00 -10.98 -4.78
C LEU A 296 2.34 -11.61 -5.20
N VAL A 297 3.45 -10.89 -5.03
CA VAL A 297 4.80 -11.39 -5.33
C VAL A 297 5.15 -12.60 -4.49
N ALA A 298 4.85 -12.56 -3.18
CA ALA A 298 5.09 -13.68 -2.28
C ALA A 298 4.26 -14.91 -2.66
N ARG A 299 2.96 -14.73 -2.92
CA ARG A 299 2.06 -15.82 -3.34
C ARG A 299 2.54 -16.47 -4.64
N ALA A 300 2.89 -15.65 -5.64
CA ALA A 300 3.42 -16.16 -6.91
C ALA A 300 4.73 -16.94 -6.72
N PHE A 301 5.61 -16.43 -5.86
CA PHE A 301 6.87 -17.10 -5.53
C PHE A 301 6.65 -18.41 -4.75
N GLU A 302 5.71 -18.47 -3.82
CA GLU A 302 5.41 -19.71 -3.09
C GLU A 302 4.84 -20.81 -3.99
N ALA A 303 3.94 -20.42 -4.91
CA ALA A 303 3.27 -21.32 -5.83
C ALA A 303 4.20 -21.81 -6.96
N PHE A 304 4.99 -20.91 -7.56
CA PHE A 304 5.74 -21.21 -8.80
C PHE A 304 7.26 -21.10 -8.65
N SER A 305 7.77 -20.70 -7.48
CA SER A 305 9.19 -20.34 -7.24
C SER A 305 9.69 -19.14 -8.05
N TRP A 306 8.76 -18.46 -8.74
CA TRP A 306 9.01 -17.28 -9.55
C TRP A 306 7.84 -16.29 -9.41
N PRO A 307 8.12 -14.99 -9.27
CA PRO A 307 7.09 -13.96 -9.16
C PRO A 307 6.53 -13.54 -10.52
N ALA A 308 6.27 -14.50 -11.41
CA ALA A 308 5.78 -14.25 -12.77
C ALA A 308 4.26 -14.01 -12.82
N ASP A 309 3.52 -14.67 -11.93
CA ASP A 309 2.06 -14.69 -11.90
C ASP A 309 1.50 -13.76 -10.81
N MET A 310 1.73 -12.45 -10.98
CA MET A 310 1.35 -11.43 -9.99
C MET A 310 0.32 -10.41 -10.51
N ARG A 311 -0.20 -10.57 -11.73
CA ARG A 311 -1.10 -9.60 -12.37
C ARG A 311 -2.19 -10.28 -13.18
N GLY A 312 -3.19 -9.51 -13.59
CA GLY A 312 -4.29 -9.95 -14.43
C GLY A 312 -5.35 -10.71 -13.63
N TYR A 313 -6.48 -10.93 -14.29
CA TYR A 313 -7.65 -11.61 -13.75
C TYR A 313 -8.00 -12.80 -14.64
N ASP A 314 -8.28 -13.94 -14.02
CA ASP A 314 -8.75 -15.15 -14.68
C ASP A 314 -9.95 -15.68 -13.89
N VAL A 315 -11.09 -15.86 -14.57
CA VAL A 315 -12.39 -16.17 -13.93
C VAL A 315 -12.36 -17.53 -13.24
N ASP A 316 -11.64 -18.49 -13.82
CA ASP A 316 -11.65 -19.88 -13.37
C ASP A 316 -10.43 -20.24 -12.50
N ARG A 317 -9.59 -19.25 -12.14
CA ARG A 317 -8.34 -19.49 -11.40
C ARG A 317 -8.09 -18.45 -10.31
N LEU A 318 -8.07 -18.93 -9.07
CA LEU A 318 -7.51 -18.21 -7.93
C LEU A 318 -5.99 -18.05 -8.13
N GLY A 319 -5.57 -16.89 -8.64
CA GLY A 319 -4.18 -16.62 -9.03
C GLY A 319 -4.02 -15.25 -9.69
N GLY A 320 -2.83 -15.00 -10.24
CA GLY A 320 -2.54 -13.74 -10.92
C GLY A 320 -2.59 -12.53 -9.98
N GLY A 321 -3.34 -11.49 -10.37
CA GLY A 321 -3.41 -10.20 -9.70
C GLY A 321 -4.53 -10.04 -8.68
N ILE A 322 -5.35 -11.06 -8.43
CA ILE A 322 -6.48 -10.98 -7.49
C ILE A 322 -5.98 -10.93 -6.05
N ILE A 323 -6.55 -10.05 -5.23
CA ILE A 323 -6.23 -9.89 -3.82
C ILE A 323 -7.52 -10.06 -3.02
N GLU A 324 -7.56 -11.14 -2.25
CA GLU A 324 -8.70 -11.54 -1.42
C GLU A 324 -8.54 -11.04 0.03
N ASP A 325 -9.61 -11.22 0.81
CA ASP A 325 -9.65 -10.98 2.26
C ASP A 325 -9.26 -9.54 2.65
N LEU A 326 -9.71 -8.57 1.86
CA LEU A 326 -9.63 -7.16 2.27
C LEU A 326 -10.81 -6.82 3.17
N PRO A 327 -10.67 -5.81 4.05
CA PRO A 327 -11.81 -5.36 4.85
C PRO A 327 -12.90 -4.79 3.95
N GLU A 328 -14.05 -5.44 3.89
CA GLU A 328 -15.21 -5.04 3.07
C GLU A 328 -16.18 -4.17 3.87
N PRO A 329 -16.17 -2.84 3.66
CA PRO A 329 -17.16 -1.98 4.29
C PRO A 329 -18.53 -2.19 3.63
N SER A 330 -19.50 -2.61 4.43
CA SER A 330 -20.90 -2.59 4.00
C SER A 330 -21.44 -1.17 4.06
N PHE A 331 -22.07 -0.73 2.96
CA PHE A 331 -22.82 0.53 2.94
C PHE A 331 -24.29 0.20 2.68
N SER A 332 -25.17 0.56 3.61
CA SER A 332 -26.60 0.45 3.35
C SER A 332 -27.33 1.77 3.50
N ILE A 333 -28.27 2.01 2.57
CA ILE A 333 -29.32 3.01 2.71
C ILE A 333 -30.57 2.39 3.38
N ASP A 334 -30.69 1.04 3.39
CA ASP A 334 -31.84 0.28 3.90
C ASP A 334 -31.41 -0.84 4.90
N PRO A 335 -32.02 -1.03 6.08
CA PRO A 335 -31.39 -1.78 7.19
C PRO A 335 -31.12 -3.27 6.99
N SER A 336 -31.67 -3.92 5.95
CA SER A 336 -31.62 -5.38 5.83
C SER A 336 -30.38 -5.90 5.12
N ASP A 337 -29.90 -5.27 4.04
CA ASP A 337 -28.71 -5.70 3.29
C ASP A 337 -27.96 -4.49 2.71
N GLY A 338 -26.70 -4.31 3.10
CA GLY A 338 -25.82 -3.28 2.52
C GLY A 338 -25.19 -3.76 1.22
N LEU A 339 -24.83 -2.83 0.34
CA LEU A 339 -23.96 -3.10 -0.80
C LEU A 339 -22.51 -3.07 -0.31
N ASP A 340 -21.78 -4.15 -0.59
CA ASP A 340 -20.35 -4.20 -0.32
C ASP A 340 -19.63 -3.18 -1.17
N ARG A 341 -18.84 -2.33 -0.51
CA ARG A 341 -17.92 -1.41 -1.18
C ARG A 341 -16.55 -2.04 -1.21
N PRO A 342 -15.78 -1.84 -2.28
CA PRO A 342 -14.44 -2.36 -2.34
C PRO A 342 -13.54 -1.65 -1.32
N ALA A 343 -12.52 -2.35 -0.87
CA ALA A 343 -11.55 -1.88 0.10
C ALA A 343 -10.52 -0.88 -0.47
N VAL A 344 -10.81 -0.21 -1.58
CA VAL A 344 -9.92 0.79 -2.22
C VAL A 344 -10.49 2.19 -2.08
N GLU A 345 -9.63 3.22 -2.06
CA GLU A 345 -10.07 4.61 -1.89
C GLU A 345 -10.94 5.11 -3.07
N ILE A 346 -10.67 4.60 -4.28
CA ILE A 346 -11.43 4.88 -5.50
C ILE A 346 -11.43 3.65 -6.41
N MET A 347 -12.55 3.38 -7.08
CA MET A 347 -12.59 2.45 -8.20
C MET A 347 -12.28 3.19 -9.50
N PHE A 348 -11.20 2.82 -10.17
CA PHE A 348 -10.91 3.34 -11.51
C PHE A 348 -11.75 2.63 -12.56
N THR A 349 -12.25 3.39 -13.52
CA THR A 349 -12.77 2.84 -14.78
C THR A 349 -11.62 2.32 -15.64
N ASP A 350 -11.86 1.39 -16.55
CA ASP A 350 -10.85 0.89 -17.51
C ASP A 350 -10.12 2.02 -18.23
N ARG A 351 -10.82 3.11 -18.58
CA ARG A 351 -10.22 4.27 -19.24
C ARG A 351 -9.24 4.99 -18.32
N GLN A 352 -9.62 5.20 -17.05
CA GLN A 352 -8.75 5.82 -16.05
C GLN A 352 -7.55 4.93 -15.74
N GLU A 353 -7.77 3.61 -15.58
CA GLU A 353 -6.70 2.64 -15.37
C GLU A 353 -5.68 2.69 -16.52
N ARG A 354 -6.12 2.60 -17.77
CA ARG A 354 -5.23 2.69 -18.95
C ARG A 354 -4.46 4.02 -19.00
N ALA A 355 -5.09 5.13 -18.63
CA ALA A 355 -4.41 6.43 -18.58
C ALA A 355 -3.30 6.46 -17.52
N LEU A 356 -3.57 5.94 -16.31
CA LEU A 356 -2.58 5.84 -15.23
C LEU A 356 -1.43 4.88 -15.58
N VAL A 357 -1.75 3.72 -16.15
CA VAL A 357 -0.77 2.74 -16.64
C VAL A 357 0.12 3.36 -17.72
N SER A 358 -0.46 4.12 -18.64
CA SER A 358 0.29 4.83 -19.70
C SER A 358 1.20 5.94 -19.14
N ALA A 359 0.86 6.49 -17.97
CA ALA A 359 1.69 7.45 -17.24
C ALA A 359 2.79 6.81 -16.39
N GLY A 360 2.95 5.48 -16.43
CA GLY A 360 3.95 4.75 -15.63
C GLY A 360 3.54 4.50 -14.18
N LEU A 361 2.25 4.64 -13.85
CA LEU A 361 1.73 4.30 -12.53
C LEU A 361 1.19 2.86 -12.50
N MET A 362 1.07 2.31 -11.29
CA MET A 362 0.56 0.97 -11.04
C MET A 362 -0.77 1.04 -10.26
N PRO A 363 -1.91 1.20 -10.96
CA PRO A 363 -3.21 1.22 -10.32
C PRO A 363 -3.61 -0.17 -9.81
N ILE A 364 -4.09 -0.21 -8.57
CA ILE A 364 -4.83 -1.31 -7.98
C ILE A 364 -6.31 -0.97 -8.11
N THR A 365 -7.04 -1.78 -8.84
CA THR A 365 -8.48 -1.64 -9.03
C THR A 365 -9.22 -2.59 -8.10
N ALA A 366 -10.55 -2.60 -8.17
CA ALA A 366 -11.36 -3.57 -7.45
C ALA A 366 -12.40 -4.17 -8.39
N LEU A 367 -12.70 -5.45 -8.19
CA LEU A 367 -13.70 -6.13 -8.98
C LEU A 367 -15.09 -5.62 -8.59
N PRO A 368 -15.96 -5.30 -9.57
CA PRO A 368 -17.33 -4.97 -9.28
C PRO A 368 -18.01 -6.12 -8.53
N PHE A 369 -18.68 -5.82 -7.41
CA PHE A 369 -19.49 -6.76 -6.63
C PHE A 369 -18.75 -7.89 -5.88
N GLY A 370 -17.42 -8.01 -6.00
CA GLY A 370 -16.64 -9.09 -5.38
C GLY A 370 -15.83 -8.70 -4.14
N GLY A 371 -15.75 -7.40 -3.81
CA GLY A 371 -14.95 -6.91 -2.68
C GLY A 371 -13.42 -7.02 -2.87
N GLU A 372 -12.97 -7.88 -3.78
CA GLU A 372 -11.57 -8.15 -4.07
C GLU A 372 -10.89 -6.97 -4.78
N ALA A 373 -9.61 -6.76 -4.46
CA ALA A 373 -8.77 -5.86 -5.23
C ALA A 373 -8.05 -6.62 -6.35
N LEU A 374 -7.69 -5.92 -7.41
CA LEU A 374 -7.06 -6.48 -8.59
C LEU A 374 -5.86 -5.62 -9.01
N LEU A 375 -4.72 -6.28 -9.19
CA LEU A 375 -3.61 -5.73 -9.96
C LEU A 375 -3.76 -6.16 -11.42
N GLY A 376 -4.41 -5.33 -12.24
CA GLY A 376 -4.60 -5.62 -13.67
C GLY A 376 -3.28 -5.62 -14.43
N THR A 377 -2.57 -4.49 -14.40
CA THR A 377 -1.29 -4.32 -15.08
C THR A 377 -0.18 -3.87 -14.12
N ALA A 378 0.97 -4.54 -14.16
CA ALA A 378 2.14 -4.20 -13.36
C ALA A 378 3.17 -3.40 -14.20
N ARG A 379 3.08 -2.06 -14.17
CA ARG A 379 4.05 -1.16 -14.82
C ARG A 379 5.04 -0.56 -13.83
N SER A 380 6.27 -0.39 -14.29
CA SER A 380 7.25 0.47 -13.63
C SER A 380 7.02 1.94 -14.01
N LEU A 381 7.68 2.86 -13.30
CA LEU A 381 7.67 4.28 -13.60
C LEU A 381 8.38 4.63 -14.91
N GLN A 382 9.12 3.70 -15.49
CA GLN A 382 9.86 3.95 -16.72
C GLN A 382 8.91 4.27 -17.87
N THR A 383 9.15 5.41 -18.53
CA THR A 383 8.57 5.73 -19.83
C THR A 383 9.52 5.21 -20.91
N PRO A 384 9.18 4.09 -21.59
CA PRO A 384 10.05 3.51 -22.59
C PRO A 384 10.21 4.46 -23.78
N THR A 385 11.45 4.57 -24.27
CA THR A 385 11.73 5.41 -25.45
C THR A 385 11.11 4.76 -26.68
N SER A 386 10.20 5.45 -27.36
CA SER A 386 9.61 4.98 -28.63
C SER A 386 10.44 5.35 -29.87
N LYS A 387 11.45 6.21 -29.69
CA LYS A 387 12.27 6.78 -30.77
C LYS A 387 13.57 6.00 -30.93
N TYR A 388 13.48 4.78 -31.45
CA TYR A 388 14.65 4.07 -31.96
C TYR A 388 14.78 4.28 -33.47
N VAL A 389 16.01 4.47 -33.96
CA VAL A 389 16.31 4.68 -35.39
C VAL A 389 17.20 3.54 -35.88
N GLY A 390 16.91 3.02 -37.07
CA GLY A 390 17.70 1.97 -37.74
C GLY A 390 16.91 0.68 -37.96
N ALA A 391 17.57 -0.32 -38.55
CA ALA A 391 16.94 -1.59 -38.96
C ALA A 391 16.32 -2.39 -37.79
N ASN A 392 16.84 -2.22 -36.58
CA ASN A 392 16.39 -2.91 -35.37
C ASN A 392 15.47 -2.05 -34.47
N ALA A 393 14.97 -0.92 -34.97
CA ALA A 393 14.18 0.02 -34.18
C ALA A 393 12.94 -0.61 -33.53
N ASN A 394 12.20 -1.43 -34.27
CA ASN A 394 10.99 -2.10 -33.75
C ASN A 394 11.32 -3.11 -32.64
N VAL A 395 12.43 -3.84 -32.79
CA VAL A 395 12.89 -4.82 -31.78
C VAL A 395 13.36 -4.09 -30.52
N ALA A 396 14.09 -2.99 -30.68
CA ALA A 396 14.52 -2.16 -29.56
C ALA A 396 13.32 -1.54 -28.81
N ALA A 397 12.31 -1.05 -29.53
CA ALA A 397 11.07 -0.55 -28.94
C ALA A 397 10.31 -1.63 -28.16
N ALA A 398 10.20 -2.84 -28.71
CA ALA A 398 9.57 -3.96 -28.03
C ALA A 398 10.32 -4.35 -26.74
N ASN A 399 11.66 -4.38 -26.78
CA ASN A 399 12.49 -4.68 -25.61
C ASN A 399 12.39 -3.58 -24.53
N ALA A 400 12.30 -2.32 -24.93
CA ALA A 400 12.08 -1.21 -24.00
C ALA A 400 10.71 -1.34 -23.31
N GLN A 401 9.67 -1.70 -24.06
CA GLN A 401 8.33 -1.91 -23.51
C GLN A 401 8.28 -3.08 -22.51
N LEU A 402 8.99 -4.18 -22.80
CA LEU A 402 9.13 -5.32 -21.89
C LEU A 402 9.91 -4.95 -20.62
N SER A 403 10.95 -4.13 -20.76
CA SER A 403 11.76 -3.67 -19.62
C SER A 403 10.97 -2.75 -18.69
N ALA A 404 9.97 -2.03 -19.20
CA ALA A 404 9.08 -1.20 -18.40
C ALA A 404 8.01 -2.00 -17.64
N GLN A 405 7.85 -3.30 -17.90
CA GLN A 405 6.93 -4.17 -17.16
C GLN A 405 7.57 -4.61 -15.84
N PHE A 406 6.91 -4.27 -14.73
CA PHE A 406 7.47 -4.49 -13.40
C PHE A 406 7.57 -5.97 -13.03
N ASN A 407 6.56 -6.78 -13.41
CA ASN A 407 6.57 -8.24 -13.21
C ASN A 407 7.78 -8.90 -13.92
N THR A 408 8.07 -8.47 -15.15
CA THR A 408 9.24 -8.92 -15.91
C THR A 408 10.54 -8.56 -15.19
N MET A 409 10.63 -7.32 -14.67
CA MET A 409 11.80 -6.87 -13.93
C MET A 409 12.04 -7.63 -12.63
N ILE A 410 11.00 -8.00 -11.87
CA ILE A 410 11.16 -8.84 -10.67
C ILE A 410 11.67 -10.24 -11.06
N CYS A 411 11.12 -10.86 -12.11
CA CYS A 411 11.62 -12.15 -12.57
C CYS A 411 13.09 -12.09 -13.00
N ILE A 412 13.47 -11.10 -13.81
CA ILE A 412 14.87 -10.91 -14.25
C ILE A 412 15.80 -10.66 -13.06
N SER A 413 15.34 -9.86 -12.08
CA SER A 413 16.09 -9.58 -10.86
C SER A 413 16.43 -10.87 -10.10
N ARG A 414 15.48 -11.81 -10.02
CA ARG A 414 15.70 -13.10 -9.40
C ARG A 414 16.71 -13.97 -10.16
N PHE A 415 16.72 -13.92 -11.50
CA PHE A 415 17.77 -14.57 -12.29
C PHE A 415 19.15 -13.97 -11.96
N ALA A 416 19.26 -12.64 -11.89
CA ALA A 416 20.50 -11.96 -11.53
C ALA A 416 21.02 -12.37 -10.14
N HIS A 417 20.11 -12.56 -9.17
CA HIS A 417 20.47 -13.10 -7.84
C HIS A 417 21.08 -14.49 -7.93
N TYR A 418 20.44 -15.43 -8.62
CA TYR A 418 20.96 -16.78 -8.77
C TYR A 418 22.28 -16.81 -9.55
N ILE A 419 22.38 -16.07 -10.65
CA ILE A 419 23.60 -15.99 -11.46
C ILE A 419 24.75 -15.44 -10.63
N LYS A 420 24.51 -14.44 -9.77
CA LYS A 420 25.53 -13.91 -8.86
C LYS A 420 26.03 -14.98 -7.89
N VAL A 421 25.13 -15.78 -7.31
CA VAL A 421 25.49 -16.88 -6.40
C VAL A 421 26.28 -17.96 -7.14
N ILE A 422 25.78 -18.43 -8.30
CA ILE A 422 26.47 -19.44 -9.13
C ILE A 422 27.85 -18.95 -9.57
N GLY A 423 27.95 -17.68 -9.96
CA GLY A 423 29.20 -17.03 -10.35
C GLY A 423 30.21 -17.02 -9.21
N ARG A 424 29.77 -16.68 -7.98
CA ARG A 424 30.61 -16.71 -6.77
C ARG A 424 31.13 -18.11 -6.45
N ASP A 425 30.29 -19.14 -6.58
CA ASP A 425 30.70 -20.52 -6.34
C ASP A 425 31.79 -21.01 -7.33
N MET A 426 31.90 -20.35 -8.49
CA MET A 426 32.95 -20.65 -9.47
C MET A 426 34.24 -19.86 -9.25
N VAL A 427 34.23 -18.82 -8.41
CA VAL A 427 35.44 -18.03 -8.11
C VAL A 427 36.48 -18.92 -7.45
N GLY A 428 37.71 -18.90 -7.96
CA GLY A 428 38.82 -19.73 -7.48
C GLY A 428 38.87 -21.14 -8.09
N SER A 429 37.90 -21.52 -8.93
CA SER A 429 37.99 -22.75 -9.72
C SER A 429 38.73 -22.52 -11.04
N PHE A 430 39.50 -23.52 -11.49
CA PHE A 430 40.21 -23.49 -12.77
C PHE A 430 39.24 -23.79 -13.91
N LYS A 431 38.53 -22.76 -14.40
CA LYS A 431 37.54 -22.87 -15.48
C LYS A 431 37.88 -21.97 -16.66
N THR A 432 37.66 -22.48 -17.86
CA THR A 432 37.74 -21.68 -19.10
C THR A 432 36.43 -20.90 -19.33
N ALA A 433 36.46 -19.90 -20.22
CA ALA A 433 35.27 -19.17 -20.62
C ALA A 433 34.15 -20.10 -21.12
N ASP A 434 34.51 -21.10 -21.94
CA ASP A 434 33.57 -22.08 -22.50
C ASP A 434 32.91 -22.95 -21.42
N GLU A 435 33.66 -23.34 -20.39
CA GLU A 435 33.10 -24.12 -19.27
C GLU A 435 32.13 -23.29 -18.42
N ILE A 436 32.43 -22.00 -18.20
CA ILE A 436 31.56 -21.08 -17.48
C ILE A 436 30.28 -20.85 -18.30
N GLU A 437 30.41 -20.62 -19.61
CA GLU A 437 29.28 -20.45 -20.52
C GLU A 437 28.38 -21.67 -20.53
N ALA A 438 28.95 -22.88 -20.73
CA ALA A 438 28.20 -24.12 -20.76
C ALA A 438 27.44 -24.38 -19.45
N ARG A 439 28.05 -24.09 -18.29
CA ARG A 439 27.40 -24.26 -16.98
C ARG A 439 26.24 -23.29 -16.79
N LEU A 440 26.43 -22.00 -17.11
CA LEU A 440 25.37 -21.00 -16.97
C LEU A 440 24.23 -21.26 -17.96
N GLN A 441 24.57 -21.60 -19.21
CA GLN A 441 23.59 -21.96 -20.23
C GLN A 441 22.78 -23.19 -19.80
N ALA A 442 23.43 -24.26 -19.33
CA ALA A 442 22.75 -25.46 -18.84
C ALA A 442 21.81 -25.16 -17.66
N TRP A 443 22.20 -24.25 -16.76
CA TRP A 443 21.35 -23.82 -15.65
C TRP A 443 20.13 -23.03 -16.14
N LEU A 444 20.31 -22.05 -17.04
CA LEU A 444 19.20 -21.26 -17.58
C LEU A 444 18.19 -22.10 -18.36
N MET A 445 18.66 -23.08 -19.14
CA MET A 445 17.78 -23.95 -19.93
C MET A 445 16.79 -24.75 -19.09
N ARG A 446 17.02 -24.91 -17.77
CA ARG A 446 16.07 -25.54 -16.85
C ARG A 446 14.81 -24.70 -16.62
N PHE A 447 14.84 -23.42 -16.94
CA PHE A 447 13.74 -22.47 -16.76
C PHE A 447 13.17 -21.97 -18.08
N VAL A 448 13.60 -22.55 -19.20
CA VAL A 448 13.16 -22.20 -20.55
C VAL A 448 12.06 -23.15 -21.01
N ASN A 449 10.94 -22.59 -21.49
CA ASN A 449 9.91 -23.33 -22.20
C ASN A 449 9.63 -22.68 -23.56
N ALA A 450 10.02 -23.37 -24.64
CA ALA A 450 9.81 -22.88 -25.99
C ALA A 450 8.36 -23.05 -26.49
N SER A 451 7.54 -23.85 -25.81
CA SER A 451 6.15 -24.09 -26.21
C SER A 451 5.32 -22.82 -26.00
N THR A 452 4.57 -22.42 -27.03
CA THR A 452 3.63 -21.29 -26.96
C THR A 452 2.24 -21.71 -26.50
N THR A 453 1.97 -23.01 -26.36
CA THR A 453 0.66 -23.56 -26.00
C THR A 453 0.57 -24.02 -24.55
N ALA A 454 1.63 -23.82 -23.76
CA ALA A 454 1.62 -24.21 -22.36
C ALA A 454 0.64 -23.34 -21.56
N GLY A 455 -0.07 -23.96 -20.62
CA GLY A 455 -1.01 -23.25 -19.75
C GLY A 455 -0.33 -22.22 -18.84
N PRO A 456 -1.09 -21.28 -18.24
CA PRO A 456 -0.57 -20.18 -17.43
C PRO A 456 0.35 -20.64 -16.29
N GLU A 457 0.02 -21.74 -15.61
CA GLU A 457 0.85 -22.28 -14.52
C GLU A 457 2.23 -22.74 -15.00
N THR A 458 2.29 -23.40 -16.17
CA THR A 458 3.56 -23.84 -16.75
C THR A 458 4.39 -22.64 -17.16
N MET A 459 3.77 -21.60 -17.74
CA MET A 459 4.46 -20.35 -18.08
C MET A 459 4.95 -19.60 -16.82
N ALA A 460 4.25 -19.71 -15.70
CA ALA A 460 4.68 -19.14 -14.43
C ALA A 460 5.88 -19.89 -13.82
N ARG A 461 5.93 -21.23 -13.94
CA ARG A 461 7.05 -22.07 -13.47
C ARG A 461 8.30 -21.94 -14.34
N PHE A 462 8.11 -21.73 -15.64
CA PHE A 462 9.17 -21.56 -16.64
C PHE A 462 9.05 -20.16 -17.26
N PRO A 463 9.53 -19.10 -16.57
CA PRO A 463 9.26 -17.72 -16.97
C PRO A 463 9.94 -17.28 -18.27
N LEU A 464 10.88 -18.07 -18.81
CA LEU A 464 11.64 -17.74 -20.00
C LEU A 464 11.16 -18.55 -21.21
N ARG A 465 10.98 -17.86 -22.33
CA ARG A 465 10.77 -18.49 -23.65
C ARG A 465 12.10 -18.91 -24.29
N ASN A 466 13.15 -18.11 -24.08
CA ASN A 466 14.49 -18.38 -24.58
C ASN A 466 15.53 -17.70 -23.68
N ALA A 467 16.74 -18.25 -23.65
CA ALA A 467 17.87 -17.68 -22.92
C ALA A 467 19.20 -18.02 -23.61
N SER A 468 20.10 -17.04 -23.66
CA SER A 468 21.47 -17.26 -24.13
C SER A 468 22.48 -16.57 -23.21
N VAL A 469 23.65 -17.19 -23.07
CA VAL A 469 24.79 -16.66 -22.33
C VAL A 469 25.97 -16.59 -23.27
N LYS A 470 26.73 -15.50 -23.19
CA LYS A 470 28.02 -15.39 -23.84
C LYS A 470 29.07 -14.92 -22.85
N ILE A 471 30.14 -15.68 -22.71
CA ILE A 471 31.28 -15.34 -21.86
C ILE A 471 32.43 -14.85 -22.73
N ILE A 472 32.97 -13.68 -22.40
CA ILE A 472 34.07 -13.05 -23.13
C ILE A 472 35.21 -12.79 -22.15
N GLU A 473 36.35 -13.43 -22.36
CA GLU A 473 37.54 -13.13 -21.55
C GLU A 473 38.05 -11.72 -21.86
N THR A 474 38.38 -10.96 -20.83
CA THR A 474 38.89 -9.60 -20.99
C THR A 474 40.40 -9.66 -21.31
N PRO A 475 40.85 -9.29 -22.53
CA PRO A 475 42.23 -9.50 -22.94
C PRO A 475 43.27 -8.82 -22.05
N ALA A 476 42.89 -7.73 -21.39
CA ALA A 476 43.76 -6.96 -20.49
C ALA A 476 43.85 -7.52 -19.06
N LYS A 477 43.00 -8.49 -18.67
CA LYS A 477 42.90 -9.01 -17.30
C LYS A 477 42.60 -10.52 -17.33
N PRO A 478 43.64 -11.39 -17.38
CA PRO A 478 43.46 -12.83 -17.34
C PRO A 478 42.64 -13.27 -16.12
N GLY A 479 41.68 -14.18 -16.32
CA GLY A 479 40.75 -14.62 -15.28
C GLY A 479 39.58 -13.68 -14.99
N VAL A 480 39.49 -12.54 -15.68
CA VAL A 480 38.31 -11.67 -15.65
C VAL A 480 37.46 -11.90 -16.90
N PHE A 481 36.25 -12.38 -16.67
CA PHE A 481 35.30 -12.69 -17.73
C PHE A 481 34.15 -11.67 -17.73
N GLY A 482 33.88 -11.09 -18.89
CA GLY A 482 32.63 -10.40 -19.18
C GLY A 482 31.53 -11.44 -19.46
N CYS A 483 30.34 -11.21 -18.93
CA CYS A 483 29.19 -12.07 -19.14
C CYS A 483 28.04 -11.25 -19.73
N VAL A 484 27.53 -11.67 -20.88
CA VAL A 484 26.35 -11.09 -21.51
C VAL A 484 25.26 -12.17 -21.50
N ILE A 485 24.16 -11.89 -20.81
CA ILE A 485 23.03 -12.81 -20.69
C ILE A 485 21.83 -12.16 -21.36
N GLN A 486 21.23 -12.87 -22.32
CA GLN A 486 20.01 -12.45 -22.98
C GLN A 486 18.88 -13.33 -22.47
N LEU A 487 17.90 -12.72 -21.81
CA LEU A 487 16.72 -13.38 -21.27
C LEU A 487 15.49 -12.93 -22.07
N GLN A 488 14.77 -13.88 -22.65
CA GLN A 488 13.52 -13.61 -23.35
C GLN A 488 12.36 -14.17 -22.52
N PRO A 489 11.58 -13.31 -21.82
CA PRO A 489 10.41 -13.75 -21.07
C PRO A 489 9.24 -14.13 -21.98
N HIS A 490 8.23 -14.78 -21.43
CA HIS A 490 6.95 -14.99 -22.11
C HIS A 490 6.19 -13.67 -22.28
N PHE A 491 5.59 -13.47 -23.45
CA PHE A 491 4.65 -12.38 -23.67
C PHE A 491 3.35 -12.68 -22.94
N GLN A 492 2.89 -11.73 -22.14
CA GLN A 492 1.57 -11.72 -21.54
C GLN A 492 0.77 -10.56 -22.15
N LEU A 493 -0.52 -10.78 -22.39
CA LEU A 493 -1.40 -9.78 -23.00
C LEU A 493 -1.59 -8.59 -22.04
N ASP A 494 -1.36 -7.39 -22.54
CA ASP A 494 -1.54 -6.12 -21.80
C ASP A 494 -2.77 -5.34 -22.30
N ASP A 495 -3.09 -5.42 -23.59
CA ASP A 495 -4.19 -4.67 -24.20
C ASP A 495 -4.79 -5.44 -25.39
N ILE A 496 -6.11 -5.44 -25.50
CA ILE A 496 -6.86 -5.99 -26.63
C ILE A 496 -7.65 -4.83 -27.23
N ASN A 497 -7.15 -4.27 -28.32
CA ASN A 497 -7.91 -3.28 -29.09
C ASN A 497 -8.66 -4.01 -30.21
N THR A 498 -9.90 -4.43 -29.95
CA THR A 498 -10.78 -5.04 -30.97
C THR A 498 -11.46 -3.95 -31.80
N SER A 499 -10.94 -3.69 -33.00
CA SER A 499 -11.66 -2.88 -33.98
C SER A 499 -12.56 -3.78 -34.83
N PHE A 500 -13.88 -3.74 -34.59
CA PHE A 500 -14.86 -4.38 -35.47
C PHE A 500 -15.10 -3.49 -36.71
N ARG A 501 -14.75 -3.98 -37.90
CA ARG A 501 -15.06 -3.31 -39.18
C ARG A 501 -16.15 -4.11 -39.88
N LEU A 502 -17.40 -3.64 -39.79
CA LEU A 502 -18.48 -4.20 -40.61
C LEU A 502 -18.36 -3.62 -42.03
N MET A 503 -18.07 -4.48 -43.01
CA MET A 503 -18.19 -4.15 -44.42
C MET A 503 -19.41 -4.88 -44.99
N THR A 504 -20.40 -4.12 -45.43
CA THR A 504 -21.60 -4.65 -46.08
C THR A 504 -21.50 -4.31 -47.57
N GLU A 505 -21.29 -5.31 -48.42
CA GLU A 505 -21.41 -5.14 -49.87
C GLU A 505 -22.89 -5.17 -50.26
N LEU A 506 -23.43 -4.04 -50.69
CA LEU A 506 -24.75 -3.96 -51.32
C LEU A 506 -24.59 -4.17 -52.83
N ALA A 507 -24.81 -5.40 -53.29
CA ALA A 507 -24.93 -5.66 -54.72
C ALA A 507 -26.31 -5.18 -55.22
N VAL A 508 -26.31 -4.19 -56.11
CA VAL A 508 -27.52 -3.80 -56.85
C VAL A 508 -27.84 -4.92 -57.85
N PRO A 509 -29.08 -5.46 -57.91
CA PRO A 509 -29.42 -6.48 -58.89
C PRO A 509 -29.25 -5.91 -60.30
N LYS A 510 -28.44 -6.57 -61.13
CA LYS A 510 -28.35 -6.24 -62.55
C LYS A 510 -29.72 -6.54 -63.18
N ARG A 511 -30.32 -5.53 -63.80
CA ARG A 511 -31.56 -5.63 -64.58
C ARG A 511 -31.37 -6.50 -65.81
#